data_AF-A0A2M8QA57-F1
#
_entry.id   AF-A0A2M8QA57-F1
#
_cell.length_a   1.000
_cell.length_b   1.000
_cell.length_c   1.000
_cell.angle_alpha   90.00
_cell.angle_beta   90.00
_cell.angle_gamma   90.00
#
_symmetry.space_group_name_H-M   'P 1'
#
loop_
_entity.id
_entity.type
_entity.pdbx_description
1 polymer ?
#
loop_
_entity_poly.entity_id
_entity_poly.type
_entity_poly.pdbx_seq_one_letter_code
_entity_poly.pdbx_strand_id
1 'polypeptide(L)' 'MTSADLIARDRAVVSPAIYRYTDIAFARGEGVFLYDFEGNRYYDMAAG' A
#
# COMPACT_ATOMS: atom_id res chain seq x y z
N MET A 1 -11.20 -5.84 -4.55
CA MET A 1 -9.73 -5.90 -4.62
C MET A 1 -9.23 -5.41 -3.29
N THR A 2 -8.45 -6.22 -2.60
CA THR A 2 -7.86 -5.94 -1.28
C THR A 2 -6.41 -5.51 -1.42
N SER A 3 -5.81 -5.01 -0.34
CA SER A 3 -4.37 -4.81 -0.28
C SER A 3 -3.64 -6.11 -0.59
N ALA A 4 -4.06 -7.23 0.01
CA ALA A 4 -3.44 -8.54 -0.21
C ALA A 4 -3.46 -8.98 -1.69
N ASP A 5 -4.58 -8.77 -2.39
CA ASP A 5 -4.70 -9.09 -3.82
C ASP A 5 -3.68 -8.30 -4.66
N LEU A 6 -3.54 -6.99 -4.37
CA LEU A 6 -2.64 -6.11 -5.09
C LEU A 6 -1.17 -6.50 -4.87
N ILE A 7 -0.85 -6.88 -3.63
CA ILE A 7 0.48 -7.30 -3.20
C ILE A 7 0.88 -8.63 -3.83
N ALA A 8 -0.05 -9.59 -3.88
CA ALA A 8 0.20 -10.86 -4.54
C ALA A 8 0.49 -10.66 -6.03
N ARG A 9 -0.24 -9.76 -6.69
CA ARG A 9 0.01 -9.39 -8.08
C ARG A 9 1.37 -8.70 -8.25
N ASP A 10 1.72 -7.75 -7.39
CA ASP A 10 3.01 -7.06 -7.39
C ASP A 10 4.18 -8.06 -7.30
N ARG A 11 4.12 -9.00 -6.34
CA ARG A 11 5.13 -10.06 -6.17
C ARG A 11 5.31 -10.96 -7.39
N ALA A 12 4.30 -11.10 -8.25
CA ALA A 12 4.39 -11.93 -9.44
C ALA A 12 5.19 -11.27 -10.58
N VAL A 13 5.37 -9.95 -10.55
CA VAL A 13 5.94 -9.18 -11.67
C VAL A 13 7.09 -8.25 -11.27
N VAL A 14 7.18 -7.86 -9.99
CA VAL A 14 8.21 -6.97 -9.47
C VAL A 14 9.37 -7.78 -8.87
N SER A 15 10.60 -7.30 -9.06
CA SER A 15 11.79 -7.92 -8.48
C SER A 15 11.71 -7.89 -6.94
N PRO A 16 12.01 -9.00 -6.25
CA PRO A 16 12.03 -9.05 -4.79
C PRO A 16 13.13 -8.19 -4.16
N ALA A 17 14.06 -7.66 -4.96
CA ALA A 17 15.05 -6.69 -4.51
C ALA A 17 14.45 -5.31 -4.21
N ILE A 18 13.26 -4.99 -4.74
CA ILE A 18 12.53 -3.76 -4.40
C ILE A 18 11.87 -3.96 -3.04
N TYR A 19 12.30 -3.17 -2.06
CA TYR A 19 11.80 -3.27 -0.70
C TYR A 19 10.34 -2.84 -0.59
N ARG A 20 9.54 -3.67 0.10
CA ARG A 20 8.20 -3.31 0.57
C ARG A 20 8.15 -3.52 2.07
N TYR A 21 7.98 -2.43 2.81
CA TYR A 21 8.11 -2.41 4.27
C TYR A 21 6.81 -2.73 5.01
N THR A 22 5.68 -2.78 4.31
CA THR A 22 4.36 -2.96 4.91
C THR A 22 3.50 -3.90 4.08
N ASP A 23 2.57 -4.59 4.74
CA ASP A 23 1.52 -5.40 4.10
C ASP A 23 0.27 -4.57 3.74
N ILE A 24 0.43 -3.26 3.61
CA ILE A 24 -0.63 -2.32 3.24
C ILE A 24 -0.37 -1.83 1.81
N ALA A 25 -1.40 -1.74 0.99
CA ALA A 25 -1.34 -1.06 -0.30
C ALA A 25 -2.28 0.14 -0.27
N PHE A 26 -1.76 1.32 -0.60
CA PHE A 26 -2.56 2.54 -0.58
C PHE A 26 -3.14 2.85 -1.96
N ALA A 27 -4.44 3.12 -1.99
CA ALA A 27 -5.17 3.49 -3.21
C ALA A 27 -5.26 5.01 -3.38
N ARG A 28 -5.20 5.77 -2.27
CA ARG A 28 -5.36 7.23 -2.27
C ARG A 28 -4.65 7.88 -1.09
N GLY A 29 -4.10 9.07 -1.31
CA GLY A 29 -3.63 9.96 -0.25
C GLY A 29 -4.34 11.32 -0.31
N GLU A 30 -4.62 11.92 0.85
CA GLU A 30 -5.18 13.28 0.96
C GLU A 30 -4.71 13.96 2.26
N GLY A 31 -3.93 15.04 2.12
CA GLY A 31 -3.33 15.72 3.26
C GLY A 31 -2.44 14.76 4.06
N VAL A 32 -2.72 14.60 5.36
CA VAL A 32 -2.00 13.72 6.27
C VAL A 32 -2.56 12.29 6.30
N PHE A 33 -3.47 11.94 5.40
CA PHE A 33 -4.17 10.66 5.42
C PHE A 33 -3.84 9.79 4.21
N LEU A 34 -3.71 8.49 4.45
CA LEU A 34 -3.66 7.45 3.42
C LEU A 34 -4.86 6.51 3.56
N TYR A 35 -5.33 6.00 2.42
CA TYR A 35 -6.49 5.12 2.32
C TYR A 35 -6.07 3.85 1.59
N ASP A 36 -6.32 2.69 2.19
CA ASP A 36 -6.08 1.40 1.54
C ASP A 36 -7.23 1.01 0.60
N PHE A 37 -7.14 -0.18 0.01
CA PHE A 37 -8.16 -0.69 -0.93
C PHE A 37 -9.43 -1.19 -0.21
N GLU A 38 -9.36 -1.37 1.10
CA GLU A 38 -10.45 -1.78 1.98
C GLU A 38 -11.21 -0.57 2.56
N GLY A 39 -10.71 0.66 2.35
CA GLY A 39 -11.29 1.91 2.83
C GLY A 39 -10.83 2.31 4.24
N ASN A 40 -9.88 1.59 4.82
CA ASN A 40 -9.27 1.98 6.09
C ASN A 40 -8.44 3.25 5.91
N ARG A 41 -8.49 4.13 6.92
CA ARG A 41 -7.79 5.41 6.93
C ARG A 41 -6.64 5.38 7.93
N TYR A 42 -5.47 5.81 7.47
CA TYR A 42 -4.23 5.85 8.24
C TYR A 42 -3.69 7.28 8.29
N TYR A 43 -3.04 7.64 9.39
CA TYR A 43 -2.21 8.84 9.43
C TYR A 43 -0.88 8.56 8.74
N ASP A 44 -0.50 9.42 7.80
CA ASP A 44 0.80 9.39 7.16
C ASP A 44 1.84 10.07 8.06
N MET A 45 2.54 9.25 8.84
CA MET A 45 3.65 9.71 9.67
C MET A 45 5.01 9.55 8.97
N ALA A 46 5.05 8.96 7.77
CA ALA A 46 6.26 8.82 6.98
C ALA A 46 6.43 10.00 6.00
N ALA A 47 5.32 10.52 5.46
CA ALA A 47 5.27 11.61 4.48
C ALA A 47 6.18 11.37 3.26
N GLY A 48 6.10 10.17 2.68
CA GLY A 48 6.98 9.67 1.62
C GLY A 48 6.24 9.27 0.35
#